data_AF-A0A3C0BX14-F1
#
_entry.id   AF-A0A3C0BX14-F1
#
_cell.length_a   1.000
_cell.length_b   1.000
_cell.length_c   1.000
_cell.angle_alpha   90.00
_cell.angle_beta   90.00
_cell.angle_gamma   90.00
#
_symmetry.space_group_name_H-M   'P 1'
#
loop_
_entity.id
_entity.type
_entity.pdbx_description
1 polymer ?
#
loop_
_entity_poly.entity_id
_entity_poly.type
_entity_poly.pdbx_seq_one_letter_code
_entity_poly.pdbx_strand_id
1 'polypeptide(L)'
;MTISQKLYNPNPRDLPPALIEITRFIKDDGPLTKHIHLTPSGVLGNDSSDCRMARGTMIRERLDDWRAFAALIEATPRNVAYALGAMRPDLPETIHHVTKKDPQSGHPGFATRTKGTLLYPPRGPALVLCDFDTKGMPAEVRSRLRELGGFLGALTKVCAGFGTAAHVRRKSTSANIINERTGVSYQLTGSTFTFWSKAVRTQGGFSIRSTIDAGSPDWAGTSSEMPANYSSDRSSTGWCARRSGLSLRRARISRRRCDRSGARP
;
A
#
# COMPACT_ATOMS: atom_id res chain seq x y z
N MET A 1 9.47 -50.17 25.59
CA MET A 1 8.87 -48.99 26.26
C MET A 1 8.31 -48.10 25.16
N THR A 2 6.99 -48.08 24.98
CA THR A 2 6.33 -47.46 23.81
C THR A 2 5.73 -46.12 24.23
N ILE A 3 6.31 -45.01 23.78
CA ILE A 3 5.78 -43.67 24.04
C ILE A 3 4.63 -43.42 23.06
N SER A 4 3.39 -43.62 23.54
CA SER A 4 2.19 -43.22 22.81
C SER A 4 2.02 -41.70 22.95
N GLN A 5 2.44 -40.95 21.92
CA GLN A 5 2.09 -39.55 21.80
C GLN A 5 0.59 -39.44 21.46
N LYS A 6 -0.24 -39.20 22.48
CA LYS A 6 -1.60 -38.67 22.27
C LYS A 6 -1.45 -37.34 21.54
N LEU A 7 -1.76 -37.32 20.24
CA LEU A 7 -1.86 -36.10 19.45
C LEU A 7 -2.93 -35.22 20.10
N TYR A 8 -2.49 -34.20 20.81
CA TYR A 8 -3.38 -33.14 21.28
C TYR A 8 -3.98 -32.47 20.03
N ASN A 9 -5.28 -32.68 19.83
CA ASN A 9 -6.03 -32.08 18.75
C ASN A 9 -6.90 -30.99 19.39
N PRO A 10 -6.38 -29.77 19.58
CA PRO A 10 -7.13 -28.71 20.25
C PRO A 10 -8.42 -28.46 19.49
N ASN A 11 -9.50 -28.19 20.24
CA ASN A 11 -10.71 -27.66 19.64
C ASN A 11 -10.34 -26.37 18.90
N PRO A 12 -10.74 -26.15 17.64
CA PRO A 12 -10.41 -24.94 16.88
C PRO A 12 -10.83 -23.63 17.57
N ARG A 13 -11.72 -23.69 18.56
CA ARG A 13 -12.15 -22.56 19.40
C ARG A 13 -11.20 -22.22 20.55
N ASP A 14 -10.34 -23.14 20.94
CA ASP A 14 -9.36 -22.98 22.04
C ASP A 14 -8.01 -22.49 21.53
N LEU A 15 -7.85 -22.36 20.20
CA LEU A 15 -6.70 -21.69 19.63
C LEU A 15 -6.82 -20.19 19.91
N PRO A 16 -5.76 -19.54 20.41
CA PRO A 16 -5.76 -18.08 20.52
C PRO A 16 -6.10 -17.49 19.14
N PRO A 17 -6.79 -16.33 19.08
CA PRO A 17 -7.13 -15.70 17.82
C PRO A 17 -5.88 -15.63 16.95
N ALA A 18 -5.98 -16.20 15.75
CA ALA A 18 -4.83 -16.32 14.87
C ALA A 18 -4.39 -14.92 14.44
N LEU A 19 -3.27 -14.45 15.01
CA LEU A 19 -2.69 -13.15 14.67
C LEU A 19 -2.27 -13.13 13.21
N ILE A 20 -2.49 -11.99 12.55
CA ILE A 20 -1.94 -11.73 11.22
C ILE A 20 -0.51 -11.22 11.42
N GLU A 21 0.48 -11.95 10.94
CA GLU A 21 1.86 -11.48 10.92
C GLU A 21 2.23 -10.88 9.56
N ILE A 22 2.78 -9.67 9.59
CA ILE A 22 3.39 -8.99 8.45
C ILE A 22 4.81 -8.56 8.80
N THR A 23 5.56 -8.06 7.83
CA THR A 23 6.93 -7.58 8.05
C THR A 23 7.00 -6.07 7.86
N ARG A 24 7.43 -5.36 8.90
CA ARG A 24 7.77 -3.94 8.86
C ARG A 24 9.22 -3.75 8.42
N PHE A 25 9.42 -2.85 7.47
CA PHE A 25 10.73 -2.41 6.99
C PHE A 25 10.98 -0.99 7.46
N ILE A 26 12.15 -0.73 8.05
CA ILE A 26 12.61 0.61 8.39
C ILE A 26 13.88 0.88 7.60
N LYS A 27 13.88 1.90 6.73
CA LYS A 27 15.05 2.31 5.96
C LYS A 27 15.98 3.15 6.83
N ASP A 28 17.28 2.85 6.80
CA ASP A 28 18.30 3.60 7.53
C ASP A 28 18.40 5.04 7.01
N ASP A 29 18.51 5.21 5.68
CA ASP A 29 18.84 6.49 5.06
C ASP A 29 17.73 7.01 4.14
N GLY A 30 17.01 8.04 4.60
CA GLY A 30 16.05 8.79 3.80
C GLY A 30 14.66 8.17 3.69
N PRO A 31 13.81 8.69 2.79
CA PRO A 31 12.42 8.25 2.70
C PRO A 31 12.25 6.95 1.90
N LEU A 32 11.15 6.26 2.18
CA LEU A 32 10.49 5.27 1.32
C LEU A 32 9.23 5.87 0.66
N THR A 33 9.19 7.19 0.49
CA THR A 33 8.08 7.90 -0.14
C THR A 33 8.51 8.50 -1.47
N LYS A 34 7.58 8.58 -2.43
CA LYS A 34 7.75 9.42 -3.61
C LYS A 34 7.60 10.90 -3.26
N HIS A 35 8.33 11.76 -3.96
CA HIS A 35 8.18 13.20 -3.93
C HIS A 35 7.31 13.64 -5.12
N ILE A 36 6.14 14.20 -4.82
CA ILE A 36 5.22 14.72 -5.83
C ILE A 36 5.37 16.23 -5.87
N HIS A 37 5.55 16.79 -7.05
CA HIS A 37 5.81 18.21 -7.26
C HIS A 37 5.12 18.70 -8.54
N LEU A 38 5.02 20.02 -8.71
CA LEU A 38 4.62 20.61 -9.99
C LEU A 38 5.87 20.89 -10.82
N THR A 39 5.83 20.50 -12.09
CA THR A 39 6.85 20.88 -13.08
C THR A 39 6.72 22.36 -13.42
N PRO A 40 7.72 22.98 -14.08
CA PRO A 40 7.61 24.34 -14.59
C PRO A 40 6.42 24.57 -15.53
N SER A 41 5.95 23.51 -16.22
CA SER A 41 4.76 23.53 -17.08
C SER A 41 3.43 23.41 -16.33
N GLY A 42 3.44 23.31 -15.00
CA GLY A 42 2.24 23.16 -14.18
C GLY A 42 1.65 21.74 -14.16
N VAL A 43 2.38 20.74 -14.68
CA VAL A 43 1.97 19.33 -14.66
C VAL A 43 2.51 18.66 -13.39
N LEU A 44 1.82 17.67 -12.85
CA LEU A 44 2.34 16.90 -11.71
C LEU A 44 3.49 15.97 -12.14
N GLY A 45 4.66 16.22 -11.56
CA GLY A 45 5.82 15.34 -11.57
C GLY A 45 5.83 14.38 -10.38
N ASN A 46 6.44 13.21 -10.57
CA ASN A 46 6.61 12.20 -9.54
C ASN A 46 8.07 11.71 -9.55
N ASP A 47 8.79 12.01 -8.47
CA ASP A 47 10.14 11.50 -8.25
C ASP A 47 10.11 10.38 -7.20
N SER A 48 10.67 9.23 -7.55
CA SER A 48 10.75 8.05 -6.69
C SER A 48 12.18 7.54 -6.53
N SER A 49 13.18 8.34 -6.92
CA SER A 49 14.60 8.01 -6.84
C SER A 49 15.01 7.58 -5.42
N ASP A 50 14.57 8.33 -4.40
CA ASP A 50 14.85 8.04 -2.99
C ASP A 50 14.08 6.84 -2.44
N CYS A 51 13.01 6.39 -3.10
CA CYS A 51 12.11 5.34 -2.61
C CYS A 51 12.71 3.91 -2.71
N ARG A 52 14.00 3.80 -3.01
CA ARG A 52 14.72 2.52 -3.09
C ARG A 52 15.24 2.15 -1.71
N MET A 53 15.02 0.90 -1.29
CA MET A 53 15.53 0.36 -0.02
C MET A 53 16.67 -0.61 -0.31
N ALA A 54 17.90 -0.23 0.04
CA ALA A 54 19.07 -1.10 -0.08
C ALA A 54 19.48 -1.71 1.27
N ARG A 55 19.31 -0.94 2.35
CA ARG A 55 19.61 -1.30 3.73
C ARG A 55 18.50 -0.85 4.66
N GLY A 56 18.43 -1.49 5.82
CA GLY A 56 17.46 -1.14 6.84
C GLY A 56 17.32 -2.22 7.91
N THR A 57 16.16 -2.22 8.53
CA THR A 57 15.75 -3.21 9.52
C THR A 57 14.43 -3.85 9.10
N MET A 58 14.32 -5.17 9.26
CA MET A 58 13.09 -5.95 9.16
C MET A 58 12.60 -6.30 10.57
N ILE A 59 11.32 -6.10 10.84
CA ILE A 59 10.69 -6.35 12.14
C ILE A 59 9.39 -7.12 11.93
N ARG A 60 9.14 -8.14 12.76
CA ARG A 60 7.85 -8.83 12.79
C ARG A 60 6.79 -7.89 13.37
N GLU A 61 5.69 -7.72 12.65
CA GLU A 61 4.57 -6.89 13.06
C GLU A 61 3.33 -7.78 13.12
N ARG A 62 2.69 -7.87 14.30
CA ARG A 62 1.54 -8.73 14.54
C ARG A 62 0.30 -7.88 14.72
N LEU A 63 -0.77 -8.27 14.03
CA LEU A 63 -2.05 -7.57 14.03
C LEU A 63 -3.12 -8.50 14.58
N ASP A 64 -3.93 -7.99 15.50
CA ASP A 64 -5.05 -8.74 16.09
C ASP A 64 -6.10 -9.09 15.02
N ASP A 65 -6.38 -8.15 14.12
CA ASP A 65 -7.25 -8.34 12.97
C ASP A 65 -6.87 -7.41 11.80
N TRP A 66 -7.66 -7.46 10.74
CA TRP A 66 -7.46 -6.63 9.54
C TRP A 66 -7.73 -5.14 9.75
N ARG A 67 -8.48 -4.75 10.79
CA ARG A 67 -8.80 -3.34 11.09
C ARG A 67 -7.58 -2.63 11.65
N ALA A 68 -6.78 -3.34 12.46
CA ALA A 68 -5.50 -2.83 12.96
C ALA A 68 -4.57 -2.39 11.81
N PHE A 69 -4.67 -3.05 10.64
CA PHE A 69 -3.90 -2.67 9.47
C PHE A 69 -4.25 -1.29 8.90
N ALA A 70 -5.51 -0.86 9.00
CA ALA A 70 -5.92 0.47 8.55
C ALA A 70 -5.24 1.57 9.36
N ALA A 71 -5.26 1.45 10.69
CA ALA A 71 -4.57 2.37 11.61
C ALA A 71 -3.05 2.37 11.36
N LEU A 72 -2.47 1.19 11.11
CA LEU A 72 -1.06 1.04 10.80
C LEU A 72 -0.65 1.79 9.52
N ILE A 73 -1.44 1.67 8.44
CA ILE A 73 -1.17 2.39 7.18
C ILE A 73 -1.21 3.90 7.39
N GLU A 74 -2.17 4.41 8.15
CA GLU A 74 -2.29 5.86 8.39
C GLU A 74 -1.17 6.40 9.29
N ALA A 75 -0.69 5.59 10.23
CA ALA A 75 0.42 5.94 11.12
C ALA A 75 1.82 5.73 10.49
N THR A 76 1.93 5.25 9.25
CA THR A 76 3.20 4.83 8.65
C THR A 76 4.20 5.99 8.50
N PRO A 77 5.39 5.92 9.14
CA PRO A 77 6.45 6.93 8.95
C PRO A 77 7.02 6.95 7.53
N ARG A 78 7.64 8.07 7.14
CA ARG A 78 8.16 8.27 5.77
C ARG A 78 9.27 7.30 5.37
N ASN A 79 9.98 6.68 6.30
CA ASN A 79 11.05 5.71 6.05
C ASN A 79 10.62 4.27 6.33
N VAL A 80 9.31 4.02 6.47
CA VAL A 80 8.76 2.70 6.81
C VAL A 80 7.91 2.14 5.68
N ALA A 81 8.06 0.85 5.40
CA ALA A 81 7.22 0.10 4.46
C ALA A 81 6.77 -1.23 5.08
N TYR A 82 5.81 -1.91 4.44
CA TYR A 82 5.32 -3.20 4.91
C TYR A 82 5.33 -4.21 3.77
N ALA A 83 5.80 -5.43 4.05
CA ALA A 83 5.44 -6.60 3.25
C ALA A 83 4.38 -7.39 3.99
N LEU A 84 3.37 -7.87 3.27
CA LEU A 84 2.23 -8.58 3.86
C LEU A 84 2.51 -10.05 4.19
N GLY A 85 3.73 -10.52 3.94
CA GLY A 85 4.20 -11.83 4.37
C GLY A 85 4.89 -11.76 5.74
N ALA A 86 4.82 -12.86 6.47
CA ALA A 86 5.54 -13.09 7.71
C ALA A 86 7.02 -13.36 7.43
N MET A 87 7.91 -13.03 8.38
CA MET A 87 9.30 -13.48 8.28
C MET A 87 9.35 -15.00 8.50
N ARG A 88 10.25 -15.70 7.79
CA ARG A 88 10.41 -17.15 8.02
C ARG A 88 10.74 -17.46 9.49
N PRO A 89 10.26 -18.57 10.08
CA PRO A 89 10.24 -18.76 11.54
C PRO A 89 11.61 -18.78 12.23
N ASP A 90 12.66 -19.16 11.51
CA ASP A 90 14.05 -19.24 12.01
C ASP A 90 14.73 -17.88 12.16
N LEU A 91 14.11 -16.78 11.70
CA LEU A 91 14.63 -15.44 11.90
C LEU A 91 14.19 -14.84 13.24
N PRO A 92 15.04 -14.00 13.87
CA PRO A 92 14.66 -13.27 15.08
C PRO A 92 13.53 -12.27 14.84
N GLU A 93 12.98 -11.70 15.91
CA GLU A 93 11.94 -10.65 15.86
C GLU A 93 12.37 -9.41 15.07
N THR A 94 13.67 -9.13 15.06
CA THR A 94 14.29 -7.99 14.36
C THR A 94 15.59 -8.44 13.71
N ILE A 95 15.81 -8.07 12.45
CA ILE A 95 17.01 -8.44 11.68
C ILE A 95 17.42 -7.32 10.72
N HIS A 96 18.71 -7.22 10.41
CA HIS A 96 19.20 -6.28 9.40
C HIS A 96 18.73 -6.70 8.01
N HIS A 97 18.22 -5.73 7.26
CA HIS A 97 17.84 -5.89 5.88
C HIS A 97 18.96 -5.44 4.95
N VAL A 98 19.30 -6.28 3.97
CA VAL A 98 20.18 -5.93 2.85
C VAL A 98 19.63 -6.43 1.53
N THR A 99 20.14 -5.91 0.42
CA THR A 99 19.80 -6.44 -0.91
C THR A 99 20.43 -7.81 -1.14
N LYS A 100 19.88 -8.58 -2.09
CA LYS A 100 20.44 -9.90 -2.48
C LYS A 100 21.88 -9.83 -3.00
N LYS A 101 22.31 -8.71 -3.58
CA LYS A 101 23.66 -8.54 -4.12
C LYS A 101 24.66 -8.05 -3.06
N ASP A 102 24.19 -7.72 -1.87
CA ASP A 102 25.05 -7.25 -0.79
C ASP A 102 25.92 -8.43 -0.30
N PRO A 103 27.25 -8.25 -0.12
CA PRO A 103 28.11 -9.27 0.45
C PRO A 103 27.62 -9.80 1.81
N GLN A 104 26.92 -8.97 2.60
CA GLN A 104 26.39 -9.35 3.91
C GLN A 104 25.18 -10.29 3.82
N SER A 105 24.56 -10.46 2.64
CA SER A 105 23.28 -11.19 2.48
C SER A 105 23.30 -12.67 2.88
N GLY A 106 24.48 -13.28 2.96
CA GLY A 106 24.67 -14.67 3.42
C GLY A 106 25.12 -14.81 4.87
N HIS A 107 25.33 -13.70 5.59
CA HIS A 107 25.87 -13.72 6.95
C HIS A 107 24.75 -13.78 8.00
N PRO A 108 24.99 -14.45 9.15
CA PRO A 108 24.09 -14.38 10.30
C PRO A 108 23.81 -12.93 10.70
N GLY A 109 22.57 -12.64 11.08
CA GLY A 109 22.12 -11.28 11.44
C GLY A 109 21.63 -10.43 10.26
N PHE A 110 21.70 -10.95 9.02
CA PHE A 110 21.21 -10.28 7.82
C PHE A 110 20.13 -11.08 7.09
N ALA A 111 19.21 -10.38 6.45
CA ALA A 111 18.15 -10.97 5.63
C ALA A 111 17.82 -10.12 4.40
N THR A 112 17.36 -10.80 3.35
CA THR A 112 17.00 -10.18 2.08
C THR A 112 15.51 -10.24 1.83
N ARG A 113 14.98 -9.29 1.04
CA ARG A 113 13.56 -9.24 0.67
C ARG A 113 13.27 -10.22 -0.48
N THR A 114 13.14 -11.50 -0.17
CA THR A 114 12.90 -12.58 -1.16
C THR A 114 11.73 -13.47 -0.74
N LYS A 115 11.23 -14.28 -1.68
CA LYS A 115 10.19 -15.29 -1.42
C LYS A 115 10.62 -16.36 -0.39
N GLY A 116 11.92 -16.58 -0.20
CA GLY A 116 12.42 -17.50 0.81
C GLY A 116 12.52 -16.89 2.21
N THR A 117 12.42 -15.57 2.33
CA THR A 117 12.51 -14.84 3.60
C THR A 117 11.13 -14.42 4.10
N LEU A 118 10.26 -13.99 3.18
CA LEU A 118 8.91 -13.51 3.46
C LEU A 118 7.90 -14.52 2.95
N LEU A 119 7.18 -15.14 3.88
CA LEU A 119 6.29 -16.26 3.61
C LEU A 119 4.84 -15.87 3.89
N TYR A 120 3.93 -16.39 3.07
CA TYR A 120 2.54 -16.48 3.48
C TYR A 120 2.37 -17.78 4.26
N PRO A 121 1.84 -17.74 5.49
CA PRO A 121 1.64 -18.96 6.26
C PRO A 121 0.67 -19.87 5.49
N PRO A 122 0.89 -21.20 5.47
CA PRO A 122 0.04 -22.13 4.72
C PRO A 122 -1.39 -22.20 5.27
N ARG A 123 -1.60 -21.74 6.51
CA ARG A 123 -2.87 -21.68 7.21
C ARG A 123 -2.97 -20.41 8.03
N GLY A 124 -4.19 -19.99 8.33
CA GLY A 124 -4.47 -18.80 9.12
C GLY A 124 -4.73 -17.55 8.27
N PRO A 125 -5.05 -16.44 8.93
CA PRO A 125 -5.36 -15.20 8.24
C PRO A 125 -4.09 -14.54 7.70
N ALA A 126 -4.21 -13.97 6.50
CA ALA A 126 -3.15 -13.23 5.85
C ALA A 126 -3.74 -12.06 5.06
N LEU A 127 -2.92 -11.02 4.87
CA LEU A 127 -3.28 -9.88 4.05
C LEU A 127 -2.82 -10.06 2.61
N VAL A 128 -3.66 -9.69 1.64
CA VAL A 128 -3.32 -9.65 0.22
C VAL A 128 -3.54 -8.24 -0.29
N LEU A 129 -2.55 -7.69 -1.00
CA LEU A 129 -2.66 -6.40 -1.66
C LEU A 129 -3.15 -6.60 -3.09
N CYS A 130 -4.26 -5.95 -3.41
CA CYS A 130 -4.74 -5.79 -4.77
C CYS A 130 -4.64 -4.31 -5.15
N ASP A 131 -3.69 -4.00 -6.03
CA ASP A 131 -3.58 -2.67 -6.63
C ASP A 131 -4.55 -2.57 -7.81
N PHE A 132 -5.34 -1.50 -7.85
CA PHE A 132 -6.31 -1.23 -8.90
C PHE A 132 -5.97 0.10 -9.55
N ASP A 133 -5.14 0.06 -10.60
CA ASP A 133 -4.80 1.24 -11.38
C ASP A 133 -5.86 1.52 -12.45
N THR A 134 -6.39 2.73 -12.45
CA THR A 134 -7.35 3.18 -13.47
C THR A 134 -6.71 4.05 -14.54
N LYS A 135 -5.42 4.39 -14.37
CA LYS A 135 -4.65 5.18 -15.33
C LYS A 135 -4.44 4.41 -16.63
N GLY A 136 -4.83 5.06 -17.73
CA GLY A 136 -4.73 4.48 -19.07
C GLY A 136 -5.66 3.29 -19.31
N MET A 137 -6.60 3.01 -18.39
CA MET A 137 -7.52 1.89 -18.53
C MET A 137 -8.42 2.06 -19.75
N PRO A 138 -8.38 1.13 -20.73
CA PRO A 138 -9.24 1.19 -21.92
C PRO A 138 -10.72 1.29 -21.57
N ALA A 139 -11.50 1.96 -22.42
CA ALA A 139 -12.92 2.20 -22.20
C ALA A 139 -13.72 0.89 -22.06
N GLU A 140 -13.38 -0.12 -22.87
CA GLU A 140 -13.97 -1.46 -22.83
C GLU A 140 -13.71 -2.18 -21.50
N VAL A 141 -12.48 -2.13 -20.97
CA VAL A 141 -12.12 -2.71 -19.67
C VAL A 141 -12.90 -2.02 -18.55
N ARG A 142 -13.00 -0.68 -18.62
CA ARG A 142 -13.79 0.11 -17.67
C ARG A 142 -15.28 -0.26 -17.73
N SER A 143 -15.84 -0.47 -18.92
CA SER A 143 -17.22 -0.92 -19.09
C SER A 143 -17.43 -2.29 -18.47
N ARG A 144 -16.53 -3.23 -18.77
CA ARG A 144 -16.60 -4.58 -18.25
C ARG A 144 -16.52 -4.61 -16.72
N LEU A 145 -15.65 -3.80 -16.12
CA LEU A 145 -15.59 -3.67 -14.67
C LEU A 145 -16.90 -3.14 -14.09
N ARG A 146 -17.55 -2.16 -14.73
CA ARG A 146 -18.87 -1.66 -14.27
C ARG A 146 -19.93 -2.76 -14.33
N GLU A 147 -20.03 -3.49 -15.44
CA GLU A 147 -20.97 -4.61 -15.60
C GLU A 147 -20.78 -5.69 -14.54
N LEU A 148 -19.53 -5.93 -14.12
CA LEU A 148 -19.21 -6.93 -13.10
C LEU A 148 -19.42 -6.42 -11.66
N GLY A 149 -19.90 -5.20 -11.45
CA GLY A 149 -20.08 -4.62 -10.11
C GLY A 149 -18.82 -3.95 -9.56
N GLY A 150 -17.98 -3.40 -10.44
CA GLY A 150 -16.72 -2.75 -10.10
C GLY A 150 -15.57 -3.73 -9.86
N PHE A 151 -14.48 -3.22 -9.29
CA PHE A 151 -13.25 -3.99 -9.04
C PHE A 151 -13.49 -5.22 -8.15
N LEU A 152 -14.21 -5.07 -7.05
CA LEU A 152 -14.54 -6.17 -6.14
C LEU A 152 -15.45 -7.21 -6.79
N GLY A 153 -16.46 -6.77 -7.53
CA GLY A 153 -17.33 -7.69 -8.25
C GLY A 153 -16.58 -8.53 -9.28
N ALA A 154 -15.64 -7.91 -10.01
CA ALA A 154 -14.73 -8.63 -10.90
C ALA A 154 -13.82 -9.63 -10.15
N LEU A 155 -13.21 -9.24 -9.02
CA LEU A 155 -12.41 -10.15 -8.20
C LEU A 155 -13.22 -11.35 -7.68
N THR A 156 -14.47 -11.12 -7.29
CA THR A 156 -15.38 -12.17 -6.80
C THR A 156 -15.72 -13.19 -7.88
N LYS A 157 -15.77 -12.78 -9.17
CA LYS A 157 -15.93 -13.70 -10.29
C LYS A 157 -14.71 -14.59 -10.52
N VAL A 158 -13.51 -14.10 -10.23
CA VAL A 158 -12.27 -14.89 -10.31
C VAL A 158 -12.14 -15.84 -9.12
N CYS A 159 -12.42 -15.34 -7.91
CA CYS A 159 -12.39 -16.12 -6.69
C CYS A 159 -13.50 -15.65 -5.75
N ALA A 160 -14.52 -16.50 -5.58
CA ALA A 160 -15.68 -16.20 -4.75
C ALA A 160 -15.31 -15.84 -3.30
N GLY A 161 -14.15 -16.31 -2.81
CA GLY A 161 -13.64 -15.98 -1.48
C GLY A 161 -13.48 -14.47 -1.23
N PHE A 162 -13.21 -13.66 -2.27
CA PHE A 162 -13.14 -12.20 -2.13
C PHE A 162 -14.46 -11.56 -1.73
N GLY A 163 -15.60 -12.14 -2.16
CA GLY A 163 -16.93 -11.62 -1.79
C GLY A 163 -17.25 -11.73 -0.30
N THR A 164 -16.54 -12.60 0.43
CA THR A 164 -16.69 -12.80 1.88
C THR A 164 -15.49 -12.32 2.70
N ALA A 165 -14.42 -11.88 2.03
CA ALA A 165 -13.21 -11.44 2.70
C ALA A 165 -13.38 -10.02 3.24
N ALA A 166 -12.89 -9.80 4.46
CA ALA A 166 -12.85 -8.45 5.02
C ALA A 166 -11.73 -7.65 4.37
N HIS A 167 -11.92 -6.34 4.17
CA HIS A 167 -10.97 -5.54 3.42
C HIS A 167 -10.87 -4.09 3.91
N VAL A 168 -9.68 -3.53 3.72
CA VAL A 168 -9.39 -2.09 3.85
C VAL A 168 -9.21 -1.53 2.45
N ARG A 169 -9.93 -0.45 2.12
CA ARG A 169 -9.77 0.27 0.86
C ARG A 169 -9.19 1.66 1.15
N ARG A 170 -8.18 2.04 0.38
CA ARG A 170 -7.57 3.37 0.45
C ARG A 170 -7.32 3.91 -0.95
N LYS A 171 -7.64 5.18 -1.19
CA LYS A 171 -7.23 5.86 -2.42
C LYS A 171 -5.70 5.99 -2.45
N SER A 172 -5.08 5.89 -3.62
CA SER A 172 -3.66 6.20 -3.75
C SER A 172 -3.38 7.64 -3.34
N THR A 173 -2.21 7.89 -2.74
CA THR A 173 -1.79 9.24 -2.33
C THR A 173 -1.76 10.22 -3.51
N SER A 174 -1.61 9.73 -4.74
CA SER A 174 -1.67 10.58 -5.94
C SER A 174 -3.10 10.88 -6.42
N ALA A 175 -4.12 10.14 -5.97
CA ALA A 175 -5.47 10.21 -6.53
C ALA A 175 -6.31 11.40 -6.03
N ASN A 176 -5.81 12.20 -5.08
CA ASN A 176 -6.55 13.33 -4.48
C ASN A 176 -5.63 14.55 -4.28
N ILE A 177 -4.79 14.88 -5.26
CA ILE A 177 -3.94 16.08 -5.15
C ILE A 177 -4.75 17.29 -5.58
N ILE A 178 -4.81 18.30 -4.72
CA ILE A 178 -5.59 19.52 -4.95
C ILE A 178 -4.64 20.71 -4.80
N ASN A 179 -4.76 21.67 -5.71
CA ASN A 179 -4.13 22.96 -5.54
C ASN A 179 -4.90 23.75 -4.47
N GLU A 180 -4.31 23.90 -3.28
CA GLU A 180 -4.96 24.58 -2.16
C GLU A 180 -5.41 26.01 -2.51
N ARG A 181 -4.66 26.72 -3.35
CA ARG A 181 -4.98 28.10 -3.74
C ARG A 181 -6.16 28.19 -4.71
N THR A 182 -6.28 27.25 -5.64
CA THR A 182 -7.28 27.33 -6.72
C THR A 182 -8.44 26.35 -6.55
N GLY A 183 -8.34 25.39 -5.62
CA GLY A 183 -9.29 24.29 -5.47
C GLY A 183 -9.25 23.26 -6.61
N VAL A 184 -8.42 23.46 -7.64
CA VAL A 184 -8.34 22.57 -8.80
C VAL A 184 -7.69 21.25 -8.39
N SER A 185 -8.40 20.15 -8.62
CA SER A 185 -7.82 18.81 -8.47
C SER A 185 -6.90 18.51 -9.64
N TYR A 186 -5.66 18.15 -9.32
CA TYR A 186 -4.78 17.51 -10.27
C TYR A 186 -5.18 16.04 -10.33
N GLN A 187 -6.02 15.71 -11.30
CA GLN A 187 -6.38 14.32 -11.62
C GLN A 187 -5.13 13.60 -12.16
N LEU A 188 -4.26 13.12 -11.27
CA LEU A 188 -3.51 11.92 -11.60
C LEU A 188 -4.57 10.82 -11.57
N THR A 189 -4.92 10.31 -12.75
CA THR A 189 -5.73 9.10 -12.91
C THR A 189 -5.33 8.09 -11.82
N GLY A 190 -6.25 7.89 -10.88
CA GLY A 190 -5.91 7.42 -9.55
C GLY A 190 -5.94 5.90 -9.49
N SER A 191 -4.92 5.30 -8.88
CA SER A 191 -5.03 3.93 -8.40
C SER A 191 -5.78 3.88 -7.05
N THR A 192 -6.52 2.80 -6.83
CA THR A 192 -7.09 2.45 -5.52
C THR A 192 -6.31 1.25 -5.00
N PHE A 193 -5.84 1.32 -3.76
CA PHE A 193 -5.31 0.13 -3.08
C PHE A 193 -6.43 -0.52 -2.29
N THR A 194 -6.63 -1.82 -2.51
CA THR A 194 -7.53 -2.62 -1.68
C THR A 194 -6.73 -3.74 -1.04
N PHE A 195 -6.72 -3.76 0.28
CA PHE A 195 -6.09 -4.80 1.09
C PHE A 195 -7.16 -5.74 1.58
N TRP A 196 -6.96 -7.02 1.34
CA TRP A 196 -7.89 -8.08 1.71
C TRP A 196 -7.31 -8.87 2.84
N SER A 197 -8.12 -9.24 3.81
CA SER A 197 -7.79 -10.29 4.78
C SER A 197 -8.68 -11.49 4.51
N LYS A 198 -8.08 -12.66 4.33
CA LYS A 198 -8.84 -13.91 4.34
C LYS A 198 -8.83 -14.44 5.75
N ALA A 199 -9.93 -14.31 6.48
CA ALA A 199 -10.17 -15.23 7.59
C ALA A 199 -10.42 -16.61 6.97
N VAL A 200 -9.50 -17.56 7.15
CA VAL A 200 -9.79 -18.95 6.81
C VAL A 200 -10.92 -19.37 7.75
N ARG A 201 -12.14 -19.56 7.20
CA ARG A 201 -13.23 -20.22 7.91
C ARG A 201 -12.70 -21.57 8.40
N THR A 202 -12.43 -21.70 9.69
CA THR A 202 -12.55 -23.00 10.35
C THR A 202 -14.02 -23.39 10.23
N GLN A 203 -14.29 -24.63 9.82
CA GLN A 203 -15.66 -25.14 9.70
C GLN A 203 -16.35 -25.04 11.07
N GLY A 204 -17.18 -24.01 11.25
CA GLY A 204 -17.88 -23.74 12.50
C GLY A 204 -18.56 -22.38 12.39
N GLY A 205 -19.83 -22.39 12.01
CA GLY A 205 -20.61 -21.19 11.71
C GLY A 205 -20.53 -20.13 12.81
N PHE A 206 -20.13 -18.92 12.43
CA PHE A 206 -20.32 -17.71 13.21
C PHE A 206 -20.97 -16.66 12.30
N SER A 207 -22.03 -16.03 12.80
CA SER A 207 -22.73 -14.92 12.14
C SER A 207 -22.24 -13.63 12.77
N ILE A 208 -21.64 -12.75 11.96
CA ILE A 208 -21.29 -11.39 12.36
C ILE A 208 -22.35 -10.48 11.73
N ARG A 209 -23.25 -9.92 12.55
CA ARG A 209 -24.02 -8.74 12.17
C ARG A 209 -23.14 -7.53 12.44
N SER A 210 -22.62 -6.89 11.39
CA SER A 210 -22.04 -5.56 11.48
C SER A 210 -22.93 -4.58 10.72
N THR A 211 -23.60 -3.71 11.45
CA THR A 211 -24.07 -2.42 10.96
C THR A 211 -22.85 -1.50 10.87
N ILE A 212 -22.33 -1.31 9.66
CA ILE A 212 -21.50 -0.15 9.31
C ILE A 212 -22.02 0.33 7.96
N ASP A 213 -22.40 1.59 7.93
CA ASP A 213 -23.12 2.20 6.83
C ASP A 213 -22.38 2.17 5.49
N ALA A 214 -23.24 2.11 4.47
CA ALA A 214 -22.99 1.77 3.08
C ALA A 214 -22.09 2.75 2.34
N GLY A 215 -21.48 2.25 1.26
CA GLY A 215 -20.71 3.06 0.33
C GLY A 215 -21.49 4.24 -0.26
N SER A 216 -20.75 5.31 -0.57
CA SER A 216 -21.22 6.28 -1.56
C SER A 216 -21.10 5.66 -2.98
N PRO A 217 -22.14 5.75 -3.82
CA PRO A 217 -22.12 5.29 -5.21
C PRO A 217 -21.56 6.32 -6.21
N ASP A 218 -20.78 7.33 -5.77
CA ASP A 218 -20.38 8.48 -6.59
C ASP A 218 -19.26 8.20 -7.63
N TRP A 219 -19.48 7.24 -8.54
CA TRP A 219 -18.66 7.07 -9.74
C TRP A 219 -19.40 7.45 -11.05
N ALA A 220 -20.62 7.99 -10.98
CA ALA A 220 -21.27 8.55 -12.16
C ALA A 220 -20.74 9.97 -12.47
N GLY A 221 -19.54 10.08 -13.03
CA GLY A 221 -18.92 11.33 -13.47
C GLY A 221 -18.68 11.34 -14.99
N THR A 222 -19.20 12.37 -15.65
CA THR A 222 -19.33 12.60 -17.10
C THR A 222 -18.00 12.66 -17.86
N SER A 223 -18.00 12.10 -19.07
CA SER A 223 -16.90 12.06 -20.02
C SER A 223 -16.61 13.42 -20.67
N SER A 224 -15.35 13.84 -20.64
CA SER A 224 -14.77 14.69 -21.69
C SER A 224 -13.43 14.10 -22.14
N GLU A 225 -13.23 14.09 -23.45
CA GLU A 225 -12.17 13.39 -24.17
C GLU A 225 -10.77 14.00 -23.92
N MET A 226 -9.74 13.15 -23.86
CA MET A 226 -8.34 13.54 -24.09
C MET A 226 -7.53 12.40 -24.73
N PRO A 227 -6.51 12.71 -25.55
CA PRO A 227 -5.87 11.76 -26.45
C PRO A 227 -4.75 10.94 -25.80
N ALA A 228 -4.50 9.79 -26.43
CA ALA A 228 -3.58 8.75 -26.00
C ALA A 228 -2.10 9.09 -26.30
N ASN A 229 -1.20 8.73 -25.39
CA ASN A 229 0.06 8.02 -25.64
C ASN A 229 0.87 7.90 -24.34
N TYR A 230 0.98 6.70 -23.78
CA TYR A 230 2.09 6.37 -22.87
C TYR A 230 2.26 4.85 -22.73
N SER A 231 3.49 4.38 -22.94
CA SER A 231 3.93 3.00 -22.75
C SER A 231 4.63 2.86 -21.39
N SER A 232 4.37 1.78 -20.64
CA SER A 232 5.19 1.43 -19.49
C SER A 232 5.29 -0.07 -19.27
N ASP A 233 6.51 -0.57 -19.41
CA ASP A 233 6.99 -1.84 -18.88
C ASP A 233 7.47 -1.63 -17.43
N ARG A 234 7.10 -2.52 -16.48
CA ARG A 234 7.83 -2.78 -15.23
C ARG A 234 7.25 -3.91 -14.37
N SER A 235 8.17 -4.73 -13.88
CA SER A 235 8.00 -5.86 -12.96
C SER A 235 7.89 -5.45 -11.49
N SER A 236 7.10 -6.21 -10.73
CA SER A 236 6.69 -5.98 -9.34
C SER A 236 7.71 -6.48 -8.31
N THR A 237 8.17 -5.64 -7.36
CA THR A 237 8.54 -6.07 -5.99
C THR A 237 8.52 -4.93 -4.95
N GLY A 238 7.66 -5.08 -3.94
CA GLY A 238 7.67 -4.37 -2.66
C GLY A 238 7.01 -2.99 -2.64
N TRP A 239 6.06 -2.77 -1.73
CA TRP A 239 5.26 -1.54 -1.65
C TRP A 239 5.37 -0.85 -0.29
N CYS A 240 5.45 0.47 -0.33
CA CYS A 240 5.49 1.35 0.83
C CYS A 240 4.09 1.97 1.06
N ALA A 241 3.60 1.93 2.30
CA ALA A 241 2.46 2.76 2.72
C ALA A 241 2.93 4.23 2.83
N ARG A 242 2.14 5.18 2.30
CA ARG A 242 2.61 6.52 1.89
C ARG A 242 1.95 7.64 2.69
N ARG A 243 2.75 8.54 3.26
CA ARG A 243 2.33 9.90 3.68
C ARG A 243 3.16 10.93 2.91
N SER A 244 2.53 11.93 2.29
CA SER A 244 3.23 13.07 1.69
C SER A 244 3.49 14.11 2.78
N GLY A 245 4.75 14.27 3.18
CA GLY A 245 5.17 15.40 4.02
C GLY A 245 5.33 16.65 3.15
N LEU A 246 4.30 17.50 3.07
CA LEU A 246 4.48 18.87 2.60
C LEU A 246 5.02 19.71 3.76
N SER A 247 6.29 20.10 3.68
CA SER A 247 6.86 21.17 4.50
C SER A 247 7.14 22.36 3.59
N LEU A 248 6.20 23.29 3.48
CA LEU A 248 6.42 24.57 2.81
C LEU A 248 7.13 25.53 3.78
N ARG A 249 8.45 25.66 3.64
CA ARG A 249 9.16 26.81 4.22
C ARG A 249 8.74 28.06 3.45
N ARG A 250 8.24 29.08 4.17
CA ARG A 250 7.90 30.40 3.61
C ARG A 250 9.13 31.01 2.93
N ALA A 251 9.13 31.07 1.60
CA ALA A 251 10.04 31.94 0.86
C ALA A 251 9.55 33.39 1.00
N ARG A 252 10.22 34.18 1.85
CA ARG A 252 9.99 35.62 2.01
C ARG A 252 10.71 36.32 0.85
N ILE A 253 10.01 36.57 -0.25
CA ILE A 253 10.52 37.42 -1.34
C ILE A 253 10.47 38.87 -0.86
N SER A 254 11.63 39.46 -0.58
CA SER A 254 11.75 40.90 -0.37
C SER A 254 11.58 41.61 -1.72
N ARG A 255 10.59 42.51 -1.79
CA ARG A 255 10.41 43.38 -2.95
C ARG A 255 11.55 44.39 -2.97
N ARG A 256 12.46 44.29 -3.95
CA ARG A 256 13.30 45.45 -4.34
C ARG A 256 12.39 46.44 -5.07
N ARG A 257 12.38 47.69 -4.59
CA ARG A 257 11.81 48.84 -5.31
C ARG A 257 12.52 48.99 -6.65
N CYS A 258 11.77 49.06 -7.73
CA CYS A 258 12.24 49.67 -8.96
C CYS A 258 12.14 51.19 -8.79
N ASP A 259 13.29 51.86 -8.69
CA ASP A 259 13.36 53.30 -8.84
C ASP A 259 13.15 53.66 -10.32
N ARG A 260 12.18 54.54 -10.55
CA ARG A 260 11.96 55.24 -11.82
C ARG A 260 12.90 56.46 -11.85
N SER A 261 13.94 56.42 -12.67
CA SER A 261 14.41 57.61 -13.38
C SER A 261 13.58 57.70 -14.66
N GLY A 262 12.88 58.78 -15.00
CA GLY A 262 13.20 60.18 -14.77
C GLY A 262 13.62 60.79 -16.10
N ALA A 263 12.68 60.93 -17.04
CA ALA A 263 12.87 61.61 -18.31
C ALA A 263 11.98 62.86 -18.33
N ARG A 264 12.60 64.04 -18.49
CA ARG A 264 12.08 65.29 -19.10
C ARG A 264 13.26 66.27 -19.25
N PRO A 265 13.11 67.29 -20.12
CA PRO A 265 12.83 67.27 -21.55
C PRO A 265 14.11 67.39 -22.39
#